data_AF-A0A7X2ZF56-F1
#
_entry.id   AF-A0A7X2ZF56-F1
#
_cell.length_a   1.000
_cell.length_b   1.000
_cell.length_c   1.000
_cell.angle_alpha   90.00
_cell.angle_beta   90.00
_cell.angle_gamma   90.00
#
_symmetry.space_group_name_H-M   'P 1'
#
loop_
_entity.id
_entity.type
_entity.pdbx_description
1 polymer ?
#
loop_
_entity_poly.entity_id
_entity_poly.type
_entity_poly.pdbx_seq_one_letter_code
_entity_poly.pdbx_strand_id
1 'polypeptide(L)'
;MYYRTNCEGAGGVLKWSRRGGFSWWGNGKRKEEQAALFEERVQLVEEIRRAHMEWEVAERRFHYAVEKEQIDYAIYALEAAEKRFEMLIKQAKNIHISAAEVCASRVREGSS
;
A
#
# COMPACT_ATOMS: atom_id res chain seq x y z
N MET A 1 -6.02 -19.35 -73.92
CA MET A 1 -5.16 -20.55 -74.05
C MET A 1 -5.19 -21.31 -72.75
N TYR A 2 -5.47 -22.60 -72.82
CA TYR A 2 -5.58 -23.55 -71.71
C TYR A 2 -4.24 -23.74 -70.99
N TYR A 3 -4.26 -23.72 -69.65
CA TYR A 3 -3.41 -24.58 -68.81
C TYR A 3 -4.22 -24.94 -67.55
N ARG A 4 -5.02 -26.01 -67.60
CA ARG A 4 -4.67 -27.38 -67.16
C ARG A 4 -4.42 -27.47 -65.64
N THR A 5 -5.48 -27.85 -64.93
CA THR A 5 -5.46 -28.53 -63.64
C THR A 5 -4.71 -29.85 -63.75
N ASN A 6 -3.71 -30.06 -62.91
CA ASN A 6 -3.48 -31.33 -62.23
C ASN A 6 -2.39 -31.14 -61.17
N CYS A 7 -2.68 -31.54 -59.93
CA CYS A 7 -1.90 -32.53 -59.22
C CYS A 7 -2.74 -33.00 -58.03
N GLU A 8 -3.03 -34.29 -58.08
CA GLU A 8 -3.70 -35.08 -57.07
C GLU A 8 -2.87 -35.12 -55.78
N GLY A 9 -3.57 -35.40 -54.68
CA GLY A 9 -3.01 -36.34 -53.72
C GLY A 9 -2.58 -35.77 -52.37
N ALA A 10 -3.06 -36.49 -51.37
CA ALA A 10 -2.56 -36.57 -50.01
C ALA A 10 -3.06 -35.50 -49.04
N GLY A 11 -4.02 -35.96 -48.22
CA GLY A 11 -4.45 -35.33 -47.00
C GLY A 11 -3.26 -34.88 -46.14
N GLY A 12 -3.23 -33.59 -45.89
CA GLY A 12 -2.45 -32.97 -44.83
C GLY A 12 -3.43 -32.17 -43.99
N VAL A 13 -3.73 -32.68 -42.80
CA VAL A 13 -4.40 -32.00 -41.70
C VAL A 13 -4.00 -30.52 -41.71
N LEU A 14 -4.98 -29.60 -41.81
CA LEU A 14 -4.73 -28.17 -41.66
C LEU A 14 -4.19 -27.91 -40.26
N LYS A 15 -2.87 -27.97 -40.09
CA LYS A 15 -2.21 -27.48 -38.89
C LYS A 15 -1.97 -25.99 -39.07
N TRP A 16 -2.95 -25.19 -38.67
CA TRP A 16 -2.72 -23.77 -38.45
C TRP A 16 -1.85 -23.60 -37.21
N SER A 17 -0.60 -23.23 -37.42
CA SER A 17 0.19 -22.55 -36.40
C SER A 17 1.01 -21.48 -37.09
N ARG A 18 0.55 -20.23 -36.99
CA ARG A 18 1.44 -19.08 -37.12
C ARG A 18 0.92 -17.85 -36.38
N ARG A 19 1.59 -17.60 -35.27
CA ARG A 19 1.92 -16.31 -34.64
C ARG A 19 0.80 -15.54 -33.94
N GLY A 20 0.77 -15.70 -32.62
CA GLY A 20 1.00 -14.56 -31.74
C GLY A 20 -0.22 -13.94 -31.08
N GLY A 21 -1.21 -14.75 -30.71
CA GLY A 21 -2.08 -14.36 -29.59
C GLY A 21 -1.38 -14.63 -28.26
N PHE A 22 -1.77 -13.86 -27.24
CA PHE A 22 -1.66 -14.21 -25.82
C PHE A 22 -0.40 -13.79 -25.03
N SER A 23 -0.30 -12.49 -24.73
CA SER A 23 0.01 -12.07 -23.34
C SER A 23 -0.55 -10.67 -23.10
N TRP A 24 -1.87 -10.60 -22.94
CA TRP A 24 -2.60 -9.38 -22.55
C TRP A 24 -3.45 -9.64 -21.30
N TRP A 25 -3.05 -10.58 -20.45
CA TRP A 25 -3.83 -11.01 -19.27
C TRP A 25 -3.09 -10.86 -17.93
N GLY A 26 -1.80 -10.49 -17.94
CA GLY A 26 -0.99 -10.37 -16.70
C GLY A 26 -0.87 -8.94 -16.12
N ASN A 27 -1.43 -7.92 -16.78
CA ASN A 27 -1.17 -6.52 -16.42
C ASN A 27 -2.10 -5.96 -15.33
N GLY A 28 -3.29 -6.53 -15.15
CA GLY A 28 -4.26 -6.06 -14.14
C GLY A 28 -3.81 -6.36 -12.71
N LYS A 29 -3.40 -7.60 -12.44
CA LYS A 29 -3.01 -8.06 -11.09
C LYS A 29 -1.87 -7.23 -10.47
N ARG A 30 -0.83 -6.93 -11.26
CA ARG A 30 0.31 -6.11 -10.79
C ARG A 30 -0.08 -4.68 -10.43
N LYS A 31 -1.06 -4.09 -11.14
CA LYS A 31 -1.54 -2.73 -10.85
C LYS A 31 -2.36 -2.70 -9.56
N GLU A 32 -3.17 -3.72 -9.33
CA GLU A 32 -3.98 -3.86 -8.11
C GLU A 32 -3.09 -4.06 -6.86
N GLU A 33 -2.09 -4.94 -6.95
CA GLU A 33 -1.10 -5.13 -5.88
C GLU A 33 -0.33 -3.85 -5.56
N GLN A 34 0.11 -3.10 -6.58
CA GLN A 34 0.79 -1.82 -6.39
C GLN A 34 -0.12 -0.76 -5.76
N ALA A 35 -1.40 -0.71 -6.16
CA ALA A 35 -2.37 0.20 -5.57
C ALA A 35 -2.65 -0.14 -4.10
N ALA A 36 -2.77 -1.43 -3.77
CA ALA A 36 -2.94 -1.89 -2.39
C ALA A 36 -1.73 -1.55 -1.52
N LEU A 37 -0.50 -1.77 -2.01
CA LEU A 37 0.73 -1.38 -1.30
C LEU A 37 0.84 0.13 -1.10
N PHE A 38 0.45 0.92 -2.11
CA PHE A 38 0.40 2.38 -1.97
C PHE A 38 -0.60 2.81 -0.90
N GLU A 39 -1.80 2.22 -0.91
CA GLU A 39 -2.83 2.52 0.08
C GLU A 39 -2.37 2.17 1.50
N GLU A 40 -1.76 0.99 1.70
CA GLU A 40 -1.17 0.56 2.98
C GLU A 40 -0.12 1.56 3.49
N ARG A 41 0.78 2.03 2.61
CA ARG A 41 1.81 3.02 2.97
C ARG A 41 1.21 4.35 3.38
N VAL A 42 0.20 4.82 2.66
CA VAL A 42 -0.48 6.08 2.98
C VAL A 42 -1.24 5.94 4.32
N GLN A 43 -1.85 4.79 4.60
CA GLN A 43 -2.46 4.49 5.91
C GLN A 43 -1.43 4.47 7.03
N LEU A 44 -0.25 3.90 6.80
CA LEU A 44 0.84 3.93 7.79
C LEU A 44 1.26 5.37 8.12
N VAL A 45 1.35 6.27 7.12
CA VAL A 45 1.66 7.69 7.38
C VAL A 45 0.59 8.33 8.27
N GLU A 46 -0.68 8.04 8.02
CA GLU A 46 -1.80 8.54 8.83
C GLU A 46 -1.79 7.97 10.25
N GLU A 47 -1.44 6.70 10.41
CA GLU A 47 -1.24 6.10 11.73
C GLU A 47 -0.09 6.74 12.51
N ILE A 48 1.01 7.06 11.84
CA ILE A 48 2.14 7.76 12.45
C ILE A 48 1.71 9.15 12.96
N ARG A 49 0.94 9.89 12.15
CA ARG A 49 0.40 11.20 12.56
C ARG A 49 -0.50 11.08 13.77
N ARG A 50 -1.45 10.15 13.74
CA ARG A 50 -2.36 9.91 14.87
C ARG A 50 -1.62 9.51 16.13
N ALA A 51 -0.66 8.60 16.04
CA ALA A 51 0.16 8.20 17.17
C ALA A 51 0.97 9.37 17.74
N HIS A 52 1.47 10.29 16.89
CA HIS A 52 2.13 11.50 17.35
C HIS A 52 1.18 12.45 18.08
N MET A 53 -0.03 12.67 17.54
CA MET A 53 -1.04 13.49 18.22
C MET A 53 -1.46 12.87 19.56
N GLU A 54 -1.65 11.56 19.63
CA GLU A 54 -1.93 10.83 20.87
C GLU A 54 -0.80 11.01 21.89
N TRP A 55 0.45 10.96 21.43
CA TRP A 55 1.62 11.18 22.27
C TRP A 55 1.63 12.61 22.85
N GLU A 56 1.41 13.64 22.03
CA GLU A 56 1.30 15.03 22.51
C GLU A 56 0.13 15.23 23.49
N VAL A 57 -1.01 14.56 23.26
CA VAL A 57 -2.15 14.60 24.17
C VAL A 57 -1.79 13.96 25.51
N ALA A 58 -1.12 12.82 25.50
CA ALA A 58 -0.68 12.13 26.72
C ALA A 58 0.35 12.97 27.50
N GLU A 59 1.27 13.63 26.80
CA GLU A 59 2.25 14.55 27.40
C GLU A 59 1.53 15.72 28.10
N ARG A 60 0.58 16.37 27.42
CA ARG A 60 -0.25 17.42 28.05
C ARG A 60 -1.00 16.90 29.26
N ARG A 61 -1.57 15.69 29.19
CA ARG A 61 -2.27 15.07 30.31
C ARG A 61 -1.36 14.85 31.51
N PHE A 62 -0.13 14.42 31.28
CA PHE A 62 0.88 14.27 32.33
C PHE A 62 1.19 15.61 33.00
N HIS A 63 1.30 16.70 32.23
CA HIS A 63 1.55 18.03 32.80
C HIS A 63 0.42 18.58 33.69
N TYR A 64 -0.83 18.16 33.46
CA TYR A 64 -1.98 18.62 34.26
C TYR A 64 -2.42 17.63 35.35
N ALA A 65 -1.79 16.46 35.45
CA ALA A 65 -2.13 15.48 36.47
C ALA A 65 -1.67 15.93 37.86
N VAL A 66 -2.59 15.93 38.84
CA VAL A 66 -2.31 16.38 40.22
C VAL A 66 -2.42 15.23 41.22
N GLU A 67 -3.47 14.41 41.08
CA GLU A 67 -3.69 13.26 41.97
C GLU A 67 -2.75 12.11 41.60
N LYS A 68 -2.32 11.35 42.61
CA LYS A 68 -1.38 10.24 42.43
C LYS A 68 -1.86 9.24 41.38
N GLU A 69 -3.13 8.86 41.40
CA GLU A 69 -3.70 7.90 40.44
C GLU A 69 -3.76 8.48 39.02
N GLN A 70 -3.94 9.80 38.90
CA GLN A 70 -3.91 10.47 37.59
C GLN A 70 -2.49 10.52 37.03
N ILE A 71 -1.49 10.73 37.89
CA ILE A 71 -0.08 10.71 37.51
C ILE A 71 0.31 9.31 37.04
N ASP A 72 -0.02 8.27 37.82
CA ASP A 72 0.26 6.87 37.48
C ASP A 72 -0.34 6.50 36.11
N TYR A 73 -1.61 6.88 35.87
CA TYR A 73 -2.27 6.68 34.58
C TYR A 73 -1.61 7.49 33.45
N ALA A 74 -1.25 8.75 33.70
CA ALA A 74 -0.68 9.61 32.68
C ALA A 74 0.71 9.14 32.24
N ILE A 75 1.54 8.64 33.16
CA ILE A 75 2.83 8.03 32.84
C ILE A 75 2.63 6.79 31.96
N TYR A 76 1.73 5.88 32.36
CA TYR A 76 1.44 4.68 31.57
C TYR A 76 0.97 5.02 30.16
N ALA A 77 0.04 5.98 30.03
CA ALA A 77 -0.48 6.41 28.73
C ALA A 77 0.60 7.07 27.85
N LEU A 78 1.46 7.89 28.45
CA LEU A 78 2.58 8.55 27.78
C LEU A 78 3.58 7.54 27.21
N GLU A 79 4.03 6.60 28.05
CA GLU A 79 4.96 5.54 27.63
C GLU A 79 4.36 4.66 26.53
N ALA A 80 3.08 4.28 26.65
CA ALA A 80 2.40 3.48 25.65
C ALA A 80 2.30 4.20 24.29
N ALA A 81 1.95 5.49 24.30
CA ALA A 81 1.86 6.30 23.09
C ALA A 81 3.23 6.48 22.42
N GLU A 82 4.27 6.78 23.21
CA GLU A 82 5.65 6.89 22.72
C GLU A 82 6.11 5.59 22.05
N LYS A 83 5.93 4.43 22.72
CA LYS A 83 6.33 3.13 22.17
C LYS A 83 5.59 2.81 20.88
N ARG A 84 4.30 3.11 20.80
CA ARG A 84 3.50 2.95 19.58
C ARG A 84 4.06 3.80 18.44
N PHE A 85 4.34 5.08 18.71
CA PHE A 85 4.93 5.98 17.73
C PHE A 85 6.30 5.48 17.24
N GLU A 86 7.19 5.10 18.16
CA GLU A 86 8.51 4.54 17.83
C GLU A 86 8.42 3.30 16.93
N MET A 87 7.48 2.39 17.22
CA MET A 87 7.26 1.19 16.41
C MET A 87 6.83 1.54 14.99
N LEU A 88 5.89 2.46 14.83
CA LEU A 88 5.40 2.88 13.51
C LEU A 88 6.48 3.61 12.71
N ILE A 89 7.31 4.44 13.35
CA ILE A 89 8.47 5.07 12.70
C ILE A 89 9.49 4.04 12.22
N LYS A 90 9.75 2.98 13.00
CA LYS A 90 10.62 1.87 12.57
C LYS A 90 10.03 1.14 11.36
N GLN A 91 8.72 0.88 11.35
CA GLN A 91 8.04 0.28 10.21
C GLN A 91 8.16 1.14 8.95
N ALA A 92 7.92 2.45 9.05
CA ALA A 92 8.06 3.39 7.94
C ALA A 92 9.49 3.44 7.36
N LYS A 93 10.51 3.38 8.23
CA LYS A 93 11.91 3.30 7.81
C LYS A 93 12.21 2.03 7.03
N ASN A 94 11.68 0.89 7.47
CA ASN A 94 11.90 -0.40 6.82
C ASN A 94 11.27 -0.48 5.43
N ILE A 95 10.13 0.17 5.21
CA ILE A 95 9.42 0.12 3.93
C ILE A 95 9.79 1.24 2.96
N HIS A 96 10.62 2.22 3.38
CA HIS A 96 11.01 3.39 2.60
C HIS A 96 9.82 4.18 2.03
N ILE A 97 9.16 4.96 2.89
CA ILE A 97 8.06 5.84 2.49
C ILE A 97 8.57 6.97 1.59
N SER A 98 7.83 7.28 0.53
CA SER A 98 8.15 8.34 -0.43
C SER A 98 7.40 9.65 -0.13
N ALA A 99 7.89 10.77 -0.68
CA ALA A 99 7.23 12.07 -0.53
C ALA A 99 5.79 12.10 -1.10
N ALA A 100 5.52 11.31 -2.15
CA ALA A 100 4.18 11.21 -2.74
C ALA A 100 3.18 10.58 -1.75
N GLU A 101 3.58 9.56 -1.01
CA GLU A 101 2.76 8.91 0.04
C GLU A 101 2.49 9.86 1.21
N VAL A 102 3.49 10.68 1.57
CA VAL A 102 3.36 11.72 2.62
C VAL A 102 2.43 12.86 2.20
N CYS A 103 2.38 13.22 0.92
CA CYS A 103 1.45 14.22 0.41
C CYS A 103 0.02 13.64 0.27
N ALA A 104 -0.11 12.41 -0.24
CA ALA A 104 -1.40 11.77 -0.46
C ALA A 104 -2.18 11.55 0.84
N SER A 105 -1.46 11.25 1.93
CA SER A 105 -2.03 11.07 3.27
C SER A 105 -2.73 12.36 3.76
N ARG A 106 -2.11 13.53 3.60
CA ARG A 106 -2.68 14.84 4.00
C ARG A 106 -3.96 15.22 3.26
N VAL A 107 -4.12 14.79 2.01
CA VAL A 107 -5.31 15.11 1.21
C VAL A 107 -6.56 14.42 1.78
N ARG A 108 -6.39 13.28 2.44
CA ARG A 108 -7.50 12.52 3.02
C ARG A 108 -8.03 13.13 4.32
N GLU A 109 -7.16 13.65 5.18
CA GLU A 109 -7.58 14.30 6.44
C GLU A 109 -8.50 15.50 6.20
N GLY A 110 -8.28 16.26 5.14
CA GLY A 110 -9.11 17.44 4.82
C GLY A 110 -10.48 17.13 4.18
N SER A 111 -10.80 15.87 3.96
CA SER A 111 -12.05 15.44 3.29
C SER A 111 -13.10 14.91 4.28
N SER A 112 -12.86 15.00 5.59
CA SER A 112 -13.72 14.43 6.64
C SER A 112 -14.32 15.46 7.57
#